data_AF-A0A087WZC1-F1
#
_entry.id   AF-A0A087WZC1-F1
#
_cell.length_a   1.000
_cell.length_b   1.000
_cell.length_c   1.000
_cell.angle_alpha   90.00
_cell.angle_beta   90.00
_cell.angle_gamma   90.00
#
_symmetry.space_group_name_H-M   'P 1'
#
loop_
_entity.id
_entity.type
_entity.pdbx_description
1 polymer ?
#
loop_
_entity_poly.entity_id
_entity_poly.type
_entity_poly.pdbx_seq_one_letter_code
_entity_poly.pdbx_strand_id
1 'polypeptide(L)'
;MEVMDVFSTDDLTGFLQTKAQQGWLVAGTVGCPSTEDPQSSEIPIMSCLEFLWERPTLLVLGNEGSGLSQEVQASCQLLLTILPRRQLPPGLESLNVSVAAGILLHSICSQRKGFPTEGERRQLLQDPQEPSARSEGLSMAQHPGLSSGPEKERQNEG
;
A
#
# COMPACT_ATOMS: atom_id res chain seq x y z
N MET A 1 -18.36 11.69 -18.86
CA MET A 1 -18.87 10.54 -18.09
C MET A 1 -17.65 9.78 -17.64
N GLU A 2 -17.40 9.69 -16.33
CA GLU A 2 -16.28 8.89 -15.84
C GLU A 2 -16.64 7.42 -16.07
N VAL A 3 -15.77 6.69 -16.77
CA VAL A 3 -15.95 5.26 -17.05
C VAL A 3 -15.13 4.52 -16.01
N MET A 4 -15.80 3.69 -15.22
CA MET A 4 -15.19 2.91 -14.15
C MET A 4 -15.63 1.46 -14.33
N ASP A 5 -14.69 0.53 -14.24
CA ASP A 5 -14.99 -0.88 -14.40
C ASP A 5 -15.79 -1.39 -13.20
N VAL A 6 -16.84 -2.15 -13.47
CA VAL A 6 -17.70 -2.75 -12.45
C VAL A 6 -17.47 -4.25 -12.42
N PHE A 7 -17.14 -4.77 -11.24
CA PHE A 7 -16.91 -6.19 -10.99
C PHE A 7 -17.84 -6.71 -9.89
N SER A 8 -18.07 -8.01 -9.87
CA SER A 8 -18.85 -8.71 -8.86
C SER A 8 -18.09 -9.98 -8.42
N THR A 9 -18.29 -10.39 -7.18
CA THR A 9 -17.71 -11.61 -6.59
C THR A 9 -18.74 -12.25 -5.66
N ASP A 10 -18.81 -13.58 -5.66
CA ASP A 10 -19.63 -14.34 -4.72
C ASP A 10 -18.91 -14.52 -3.36
N ASP A 11 -17.59 -14.35 -3.33
CA ASP A 11 -16.75 -14.43 -2.13
C ASP A 11 -16.01 -13.10 -1.93
N LEU A 12 -16.64 -12.17 -1.21
CA LEU A 12 -16.05 -10.89 -0.87
C LEU A 12 -14.93 -11.05 0.17
N THR A 13 -15.16 -11.87 1.19
CA THR A 13 -14.21 -12.11 2.29
C THR A 13 -12.89 -12.66 1.77
N GLY A 14 -12.92 -13.72 0.97
CA GLY A 14 -11.71 -14.30 0.36
C GLY A 14 -11.00 -13.35 -0.59
N PHE A 15 -11.74 -12.52 -1.34
CA PHE A 15 -11.15 -11.46 -2.16
C PHE A 15 -10.39 -10.43 -1.33
N LEU A 16 -11.00 -9.92 -0.25
CA LEU A 16 -10.36 -8.95 0.65
C LEU A 16 -9.10 -9.52 1.28
N GLN A 17 -9.15 -10.76 1.77
CA GLN A 17 -8.00 -11.45 2.37
C GLN A 17 -6.88 -11.68 1.34
N THR A 18 -7.22 -12.11 0.13
CA THR A 18 -6.24 -12.29 -0.96
C THR A 18 -5.53 -10.98 -1.28
N LYS A 19 -6.29 -9.88 -1.34
CA LYS A 19 -5.71 -8.55 -1.63
C LYS A 19 -4.85 -8.04 -0.49
N ALA A 20 -5.26 -8.29 0.76
CA ALA A 20 -4.44 -8.01 1.93
C ALA A 20 -3.08 -8.73 1.87
N GLN A 21 -3.07 -10.02 1.51
CA GLN A 21 -1.84 -10.80 1.32
C GLN A 21 -0.96 -10.28 0.16
N GLN A 22 -1.57 -9.66 -0.85
CA GLN A 22 -0.88 -8.98 -1.95
C GLN A 22 -0.34 -7.59 -1.58
N GLY A 23 -0.41 -7.20 -0.30
CA GLY A 23 0.09 -5.92 0.20
C GLY A 23 -0.87 -4.74 0.05
N TRP A 24 -2.14 -5.00 -0.30
CA TRP A 24 -3.17 -3.95 -0.29
C TRP A 24 -3.64 -3.68 1.15
N LEU A 25 -3.85 -2.42 1.47
CA LEU A 25 -4.56 -2.04 2.68
C LEU A 25 -6.06 -2.25 2.46
N VAL A 26 -6.71 -3.06 3.30
CA VAL A 26 -8.17 -3.17 3.34
C VAL A 26 -8.70 -2.26 4.44
N ALA A 27 -9.38 -1.18 4.04
CA ALA A 27 -9.99 -0.20 4.92
C ALA A 27 -11.52 -0.29 4.83
N GLY A 28 -12.17 -0.70 5.91
CA GLY A 28 -13.63 -0.70 6.03
C GLY A 28 -14.17 0.65 6.51
N THR A 29 -15.49 0.84 6.45
CA THR A 29 -16.14 2.04 6.99
C THR A 29 -17.10 1.71 8.13
N VAL A 30 -17.08 2.54 9.16
CA VAL A 30 -18.01 2.45 10.29
C VAL A 30 -18.65 3.80 10.58
N GLY A 31 -19.81 3.77 11.24
CA GLY A 31 -20.47 4.98 11.75
C GLY A 31 -19.63 5.71 12.80
N CYS A 32 -20.19 6.78 13.36
CA CYS A 32 -19.54 7.44 14.48
C CYS A 32 -19.53 6.47 15.68
N PRO A 33 -18.36 6.18 16.28
CA PRO A 33 -18.31 5.33 17.47
C PRO A 33 -19.12 6.00 18.57
N SER A 34 -20.13 5.29 19.07
CA SER A 34 -20.98 5.75 20.18
C SER A 34 -20.38 5.26 21.48
N THR A 35 -20.48 6.05 22.54
CA THR A 35 -20.01 5.69 23.89
C THR A 35 -20.71 4.45 24.46
N GLU A 36 -21.89 4.12 23.94
CA GLU A 36 -22.73 2.99 24.38
C GLU A 36 -22.46 1.64 23.70
N ASP A 37 -21.63 1.58 22.65
CA ASP A 37 -21.28 0.33 21.98
C ASP A 37 -19.75 0.12 21.98
N PRO A 38 -19.17 -0.37 23.10
CA PRO A 38 -17.84 -0.93 23.09
C PRO A 38 -17.91 -2.31 22.41
N GLN A 39 -18.33 -2.36 21.14
CA GLN A 39 -18.15 -3.55 20.34
C GLN A 39 -16.67 -3.65 20.07
N SER A 40 -16.03 -4.49 20.87
CA SER A 40 -14.65 -4.94 20.87
C SER A 40 -14.16 -5.40 19.50
N SER A 41 -14.09 -4.47 18.55
CA SER A 41 -13.36 -4.68 17.31
C SER A 41 -11.88 -4.48 17.66
N GLU A 42 -11.09 -5.54 17.56
CA GLU A 42 -9.61 -5.44 17.65
C GLU A 42 -9.03 -4.52 16.57
N ILE A 43 -9.85 -4.17 15.57
CA ILE A 43 -9.45 -3.37 14.42
C ILE A 43 -9.47 -1.88 14.79
N PRO A 44 -8.36 -1.15 14.54
CA PRO A 44 -8.30 0.27 14.84
C PRO A 44 -9.34 1.07 14.04
N ILE A 45 -9.97 2.05 14.71
CA ILE A 45 -10.84 3.04 14.08
C ILE A 45 -10.06 4.35 13.92
N MET A 46 -10.13 4.96 12.74
CA MET A 46 -9.42 6.18 12.39
C MET A 46 -10.34 7.18 11.67
N SER A 47 -10.14 8.46 11.94
CA SER A 47 -10.81 9.53 11.19
C SER A 47 -10.33 9.54 9.73
N CYS A 48 -11.24 9.68 8.77
CA CYS A 48 -10.86 9.78 7.36
C CYS A 48 -9.95 10.98 7.04
N LEU A 49 -9.89 11.98 7.91
CA LEU A 49 -9.01 13.14 7.79
C LEU A 49 -7.57 12.85 8.21
N GLU A 50 -7.35 11.81 9.03
CA GLU A 50 -6.03 11.37 9.50
C GLU A 50 -5.45 10.26 8.62
N PHE A 51 -6.27 9.70 7.74
CA PHE A 51 -5.90 8.59 6.89
C PHE A 51 -4.94 9.02 5.76
N LEU A 52 -3.71 8.49 5.80
CA LEU A 52 -2.72 8.69 4.77
C LEU A 52 -2.78 7.59 3.71
N TRP A 53 -2.97 7.98 2.45
CA TRP A 53 -2.97 7.05 1.34
C TRP A 53 -1.53 6.75 0.88
N GLU A 54 -0.88 5.74 1.48
CA GLU A 54 0.56 5.41 1.26
C GLU A 54 0.84 4.07 0.55
N ARG A 55 -0.19 3.25 0.32
CA ARG A 55 -0.10 2.00 -0.45
C ARG A 55 -1.42 1.73 -1.20
N PRO A 56 -1.49 0.77 -2.14
CA PRO A 56 -2.75 0.39 -2.76
C PRO A 56 -3.81 0.06 -1.69
N THR A 57 -5.00 0.66 -1.81
CA THR A 57 -6.04 0.59 -0.78
C THR A 57 -7.36 0.13 -1.39
N LEU A 58 -7.98 -0.85 -0.73
CA LEU A 58 -9.38 -1.22 -0.93
C LEU A 58 -10.22 -0.51 0.13
N LEU A 59 -11.10 0.38 -0.32
CA LEU A 59 -12.11 1.01 0.53
C LEU A 59 -13.39 0.17 0.46
N VAL A 60 -13.86 -0.33 1.61
CA VAL A 60 -15.06 -1.17 1.70
C VAL A 60 -16.18 -0.38 2.35
N LEU A 61 -17.26 -0.17 1.59
CA LEU A 61 -18.45 0.56 2.03
C LEU A 61 -19.53 -0.43 2.47
N GLY A 62 -20.17 -0.13 3.60
CA GLY A 62 -21.27 -0.93 4.13
C GLY A 62 -22.61 -0.62 3.48
N ASN A 63 -23.59 -1.48 3.75
CA ASN A 63 -24.98 -1.21 3.40
C ASN A 63 -25.55 -0.09 4.28
N GLU A 64 -26.57 0.60 3.77
CA GLU A 64 -27.32 1.59 4.55
C GLU A 64 -28.03 0.89 5.74
N GLY A 65 -27.95 1.51 6.92
CA GLY A 65 -28.48 0.95 8.16
C GLY A 65 -27.56 -0.08 8.82
N SER A 66 -27.35 -1.24 8.20
CA SER A 66 -26.59 -2.34 8.83
C SER A 66 -25.07 -2.17 8.80
N GLY A 67 -24.55 -1.30 7.92
CA GLY A 67 -23.12 -1.13 7.72
C GLY A 67 -22.46 -2.37 7.12
N LEU A 68 -21.20 -2.61 7.47
CA LEU A 68 -20.44 -3.81 7.09
C LEU A 68 -20.85 -5.00 7.97
N SER A 69 -20.95 -6.20 7.37
CA SER A 69 -21.13 -7.43 8.15
C SER A 69 -19.90 -7.69 9.03
N GLN A 70 -20.09 -8.41 10.15
CA GLN A 70 -19.00 -8.73 11.07
C GLN A 70 -17.84 -9.48 10.38
N GLU A 71 -18.15 -10.35 9.44
CA GLU A 71 -17.15 -11.10 8.67
C GLU A 71 -16.29 -10.19 7.77
N VAL A 72 -16.93 -9.22 7.11
CA VAL A 72 -16.25 -8.24 6.27
C VAL A 72 -15.44 -7.28 7.14
N GLN A 73 -15.99 -6.83 8.27
CA GLN A 73 -15.24 -6.03 9.24
C GLN A 73 -14.00 -6.78 9.71
N ALA A 74 -14.11 -8.04 10.11
CA ALA A 74 -12.98 -8.88 10.55
C ALA A 74 -11.87 -9.05 9.50
N SER A 75 -12.20 -8.88 8.21
CA SER A 75 -11.22 -8.93 7.12
C SER A 75 -10.55 -7.57 6.83
N CYS A 76 -11.00 -6.51 7.49
CA CYS A 76 -10.41 -5.18 7.39
C CYS A 76 -9.21 -5.04 8.34
N GLN A 77 -8.21 -4.28 7.91
CA GLN A 77 -7.03 -3.96 8.71
C GLN A 77 -7.21 -2.63 9.47
N LEU A 78 -8.13 -1.80 9.01
CA LEU A 78 -8.45 -0.48 9.53
C LEU A 78 -9.93 -0.19 9.28
N LEU A 79 -10.59 0.52 10.19
CA LEU A 79 -11.92 1.07 9.99
C LEU A 79 -11.86 2.59 9.94
N LEU A 80 -12.44 3.17 8.90
CA LEU A 80 -12.53 4.61 8.70
C LEU A 80 -13.90 5.12 9.16
N THR A 81 -13.89 6.26 9.85
CA THR A 81 -15.10 6.95 10.27
C THR A 81 -15.07 8.41 9.84
N ILE A 82 -16.25 8.97 9.60
CA ILE A 82 -16.44 10.40 9.37
C ILE A 82 -16.90 10.99 10.71
N LEU A 83 -15.99 11.68 11.39
CA LEU A 83 -16.32 12.29 12.67
C LEU A 83 -17.24 13.51 12.47
N PRO A 84 -18.37 13.59 13.20
CA PRO A 84 -19.22 14.75 13.14
C PRO A 84 -18.55 15.92 13.86
N ARG A 85 -18.71 17.14 13.33
CA ARG A 85 -18.14 18.36 13.95
C ARG A 85 -18.87 18.77 15.24
N ARG A 86 -20.07 18.25 15.46
CA ARG A 86 -20.95 18.52 16.59
C ARG A 86 -21.52 17.19 17.06
N GLN A 87 -22.05 17.15 18.28
CA GLN A 87 -22.82 15.98 18.72
C GLN A 87 -23.99 15.74 17.76
N LEU A 88 -24.16 14.48 17.37
CA LEU A 88 -25.28 14.07 16.53
C LEU A 88 -26.55 14.05 17.39
N PRO A 89 -27.70 14.52 16.86
CA PRO A 89 -28.98 14.34 17.52
C PRO A 89 -29.24 12.85 17.79
N PRO A 90 -29.98 12.51 18.87
CA PRO A 90 -30.42 11.14 19.12
C PRO A 90 -31.15 10.57 17.89
N GLY A 91 -30.76 9.37 17.45
CA GLY A 91 -31.34 8.70 16.28
C GLY A 91 -30.70 9.06 14.94
N LEU A 92 -29.70 9.94 14.90
CA LEU A 92 -28.85 10.14 13.71
C LEU A 92 -27.51 9.45 13.89
N GLU A 93 -27.40 8.23 13.37
CA GLU A 93 -26.23 7.36 13.59
C GLU A 93 -25.25 7.36 12.42
N SER A 94 -25.71 7.67 11.20
CA SER A 94 -24.88 7.61 9.99
C SER A 94 -25.34 8.59 8.90
N LEU A 95 -24.47 8.78 7.92
CA LEU A 95 -24.78 9.46 6.66
C LEU A 95 -25.25 8.44 5.64
N ASN A 96 -25.99 8.91 4.62
CA ASN A 96 -26.27 8.10 3.45
C ASN A 96 -24.96 7.56 2.83
N VAL A 97 -24.98 6.29 2.38
CA VAL A 97 -23.78 5.60 1.87
C VAL A 97 -23.11 6.35 0.71
N SER A 98 -23.89 6.97 -0.18
CA SER A 98 -23.33 7.73 -1.31
C SER A 98 -22.64 9.02 -0.85
N VAL A 99 -23.20 9.69 0.16
CA VAL A 99 -22.60 10.89 0.77
C VAL A 99 -21.32 10.53 1.51
N ALA A 100 -21.35 9.44 2.29
CA ALA A 100 -20.17 8.94 2.98
C ALA A 100 -19.07 8.56 2.00
N ALA A 101 -19.39 7.84 0.92
CA ALA A 101 -18.45 7.49 -0.14
C ALA A 101 -17.80 8.72 -0.76
N GLY A 102 -18.58 9.75 -1.08
CA GLY A 102 -18.06 11.01 -1.63
C GLY A 102 -17.09 11.71 -0.69
N ILE A 103 -17.43 11.81 0.60
CA ILE A 103 -16.56 12.43 1.62
C ILE A 103 -15.26 11.63 1.78
N LEU A 104 -15.37 10.30 1.90
CA LEU A 104 -14.22 9.42 2.09
C LEU A 104 -13.27 9.47 0.89
N LEU A 105 -13.80 9.30 -0.33
CA LEU A 105 -13.00 9.36 -1.55
C LEU A 105 -12.35 10.73 -1.71
N HIS A 106 -13.07 11.82 -1.45
CA HIS A 106 -12.49 13.16 -1.50
C HIS A 106 -11.36 13.33 -0.48
N SER A 107 -11.56 12.89 0.76
CA SER A 107 -10.56 12.98 1.84
C SER A 107 -9.30 12.18 1.50
N ILE A 108 -9.47 10.93 1.07
CA ILE A 108 -8.38 10.01 0.73
C ILE A 108 -7.61 10.53 -0.49
N CYS A 109 -8.30 10.92 -1.56
CA CYS A 109 -7.68 11.40 -2.80
C CYS A 109 -6.96 12.74 -2.63
N SER A 110 -7.49 13.65 -1.79
CA SER A 110 -6.88 14.95 -1.54
C SER A 110 -5.56 14.87 -0.76
N GLN A 111 -5.34 13.74 -0.06
CA GLN A 111 -4.12 13.47 0.71
C GLN A 111 -3.09 12.66 -0.09
N ARG A 112 -3.36 12.34 -1.35
CA ARG A 112 -2.50 11.50 -2.18
C ARG A 112 -1.17 12.21 -2.48
N LYS A 113 -0.10 11.77 -1.83
CA LYS A 113 1.26 11.98 -2.33
C LYS A 113 1.44 10.99 -3.50
N GLY A 114 1.83 11.49 -4.67
CA GLY A 114 1.76 10.73 -5.93
C GLY A 114 2.32 9.31 -5.82
N PHE A 115 1.50 8.32 -6.16
CA PHE A 115 1.98 6.97 -6.40
C PHE A 115 2.50 6.85 -7.82
N PRO A 116 3.62 6.15 -8.03
CA PRO A 116 3.98 5.77 -9.39
C PRO A 116 2.91 4.84 -9.93
N THR A 117 2.32 5.24 -11.05
CA THR A 117 1.29 4.46 -11.74
C THR A 117 1.92 3.18 -12.31
N GLU A 118 1.11 2.15 -12.62
CA GLU A 118 1.62 0.88 -13.20
C GLU A 118 2.45 1.08 -14.49
N GLY A 119 2.33 2.22 -15.16
CA GLY A 119 3.20 2.64 -16.26
C GLY A 119 4.66 2.85 -15.86
N GLU A 120 4.93 3.37 -14.65
CA GLU A 120 6.29 3.60 -14.15
C GLU A 120 6.91 2.33 -13.54
N ARG A 121 6.08 1.41 -13.00
CA ARG A 121 6.56 0.09 -12.54
C ARG A 121 7.10 -0.79 -13.67
N ARG A 122 6.56 -0.65 -14.88
CA ARG A 122 7.10 -1.34 -16.07
C ARG A 122 8.41 -0.73 -16.57
N GLN A 123 8.69 0.53 -16.26
CA GLN A 123 9.93 1.21 -16.62
C GLN A 123 11.09 0.84 -15.67
N LEU A 124 10.81 0.56 -14.39
CA LEU A 124 11.81 0.19 -13.38
C LEU A 124 12.29 -1.28 -13.44
N LEU A 125 11.59 -2.15 -14.18
CA LEU A 125 11.95 -3.57 -14.36
C LEU A 125 12.59 -3.87 -15.72
N GLN A 126 12.84 -2.86 -16.55
CA GLN A 126 13.54 -2.99 -17.83
C GLN A 126 14.89 -2.27 -17.75
N ASP A 127 15.82 -2.88 -17.04
CA ASP A 127 17.24 -2.69 -17.36
C ASP A 127 18.04 -3.97 -17.12
N PRO A 128 18.03 -4.92 -18.06
CA PRO A 128 19.18 -5.77 -18.29
C PRO A 128 20.05 -5.07 -19.34
N GLN A 129 20.89 -4.12 -18.93
CA GLN A 129 22.06 -3.80 -19.75
C GLN A 129 23.06 -4.95 -19.61
N GLU A 130 23.28 -5.65 -20.72
CA GLU A 130 24.55 -6.15 -21.29
C GLU A 130 24.22 -7.27 -22.31
N PRO A 131 25.02 -7.53 -23.36
CA PRO A 131 26.36 -7.01 -23.65
C PRO A 131 26.55 -6.51 -25.10
N SER A 132 27.34 -5.45 -25.30
CA SER A 132 27.84 -5.10 -26.65
C SER A 132 29.13 -5.86 -26.94
N ALA A 133 29.03 -6.94 -27.70
CA ALA A 133 30.16 -7.66 -28.25
C ALA A 133 30.99 -6.73 -29.15
N ARG A 134 32.29 -6.60 -28.86
CA ARG A 134 33.29 -6.26 -29.87
C ARG A 134 34.46 -7.22 -29.75
N SER A 135 34.55 -8.05 -30.79
CA SER A 135 35.61 -9.00 -31.06
C SER A 135 36.93 -8.26 -31.26
N GLU A 136 38.00 -8.70 -30.62
CA GLU A 136 39.37 -8.64 -31.14
C GLU A 136 40.32 -9.50 -30.26
N GLY A 137 40.97 -10.48 -30.89
CA GLY A 137 42.30 -10.97 -30.49
C GLY A 137 42.39 -12.24 -29.64
N LEU A 138 42.44 -13.40 -30.31
CA LEU A 138 43.08 -14.61 -29.79
C LEU A 138 44.58 -14.39 -29.57
N SER A 139 45.14 -14.77 -28.40
CA SER A 139 46.37 -15.59 -28.33
C SER A 139 46.73 -16.05 -26.90
N MET A 140 46.59 -17.37 -26.71
CA MET A 140 47.42 -18.35 -26.00
C MET A 140 48.37 -17.94 -24.86
N ALA A 141 48.22 -18.67 -23.76
CA ALA A 141 49.06 -18.77 -22.58
C ALA A 141 50.53 -19.14 -22.86
N GLN A 142 51.46 -18.52 -22.11
CA GLN A 142 52.74 -19.10 -21.69
C GLN A 142 53.17 -18.52 -20.32
N HIS A 143 53.17 -19.36 -19.27
CA HIS A 143 54.13 -19.29 -18.15
C HIS A 143 55.45 -19.98 -18.62
N PRO A 144 56.59 -20.00 -17.88
CA PRO A 144 56.88 -19.54 -16.51
C PRO A 144 58.22 -18.76 -16.36
N GLY A 145 58.50 -18.21 -15.17
CA GLY A 145 59.82 -17.66 -14.82
C GLY A 145 59.99 -17.48 -13.31
N LEU A 146 60.88 -18.28 -12.72
CA LEU A 146 61.21 -18.42 -11.29
C LEU A 146 62.28 -17.42 -10.81
N SER A 147 62.35 -17.27 -9.47
CA SER A 147 63.48 -16.77 -8.64
C SER A 147 63.59 -15.24 -8.53
N SER A 148 63.89 -14.58 -7.41
CA SER A 148 64.35 -14.91 -6.03
C SER A 148 64.28 -13.57 -5.25
N GLY A 149 63.98 -13.58 -3.94
CA GLY A 149 64.00 -12.36 -3.09
C GLY A 149 65.43 -11.93 -2.69
N PRO A 150 65.64 -11.37 -1.49
CA PRO A 150 64.94 -10.30 -0.77
C PRO A 150 65.86 -9.08 -0.53
N GLU A 151 65.35 -7.89 -0.23
CA GLU A 151 66.21 -6.86 0.40
C GLU A 151 65.44 -5.89 1.29
N LYS A 152 66.05 -5.65 2.44
CA LYS A 152 65.56 -4.97 3.63
C LYS A 152 66.62 -3.95 3.92
N GLU A 153 66.35 -2.65 3.78
CA GLU A 153 67.16 -1.67 4.50
C GLU A 153 66.36 -0.41 4.84
N ARG A 154 66.59 0.01 6.08
CA ARG A 154 66.07 1.20 6.76
C ARG A 154 66.91 2.41 6.35
N GLN A 155 66.52 3.56 6.92
CA GLN A 155 67.24 4.84 7.07
C GLN A 155 66.97 5.81 5.90
N ASN A 156 66.64 7.08 6.09
CA ASN A 156 66.52 7.94 7.27
C ASN A 156 65.78 9.24 6.84
N GLU A 157 65.49 10.10 7.81
CA GLU A 157 65.25 11.56 7.72
C GLU A 157 63.80 12.06 7.61
N GLY A 158 63.37 12.75 8.68
CA GLY A 158 62.12 13.50 8.80
C GLY A 158 61.61 13.56 10.23
#